data_AF-A0A1I7BES4-F1
#
_entry.id   AF-A0A1I7BES4-F1
#
_cell.length_a   1.000
_cell.length_b   1.000
_cell.length_c   1.000
_cell.angle_alpha   90.00
_cell.angle_beta   90.00
_cell.angle_gamma   90.00
#
_symmetry.space_group_name_H-M   'P 1'
#
loop_
_entity.id
_entity.type
_entity.pdbx_description
1 polymer ?
#
loop_
_entity_poly.entity_id
_entity_poly.type
_entity_poly.pdbx_seq_one_letter_code
_entity_poly.pdbx_strand_id
1 'polypeptide(L)'
;MNEYEIRAGGYVAFISARGAALRQLLHRGRDLVVPFPEGGPIPDFRGIIAAPWPNRIADGTYSFEGEIHRLQINEPERKTSLHGLAFALDWTPTEHDGGSLTLACTVGPTAGYPFELELQAQYVLDDKGLRCSVIASNVGGSTAPYGVCPHPYLVAGPAPLENWILEAPAASFLEVTPDRLLPRGTRSVAGHQFDFRAGRAIGAIEIDHAFTDIAFDGDGQARVLVRDPGGTGVGMAWDRKCRWLQIHTADKLPPAPSRLGLAVEPMTCPPDAFNSGQDVVELGPGTSHEASWRIFAA
;
A
#
# COMPACT_ATOMS: atom_id res chain seq x y z
N MET A 1 -0.24 -13.94 21.76
CA MET A 1 0.82 -13.48 20.84
C MET A 1 0.10 -12.89 19.65
N ASN A 2 0.33 -11.61 19.34
CA ASN A 2 -0.35 -10.91 18.24
C ASN A 2 0.64 -10.65 17.08
N GLU A 3 1.64 -11.51 16.95
CA GLU A 3 2.67 -11.45 15.92
C GLU A 3 2.99 -12.87 15.44
N TYR A 4 3.21 -12.99 14.14
CA TYR A 4 3.46 -14.24 13.44
C TYR A 4 4.75 -14.14 12.65
N GLU A 5 5.58 -15.16 12.78
CA GLU A 5 6.84 -15.29 12.08
C GLU A 5 6.71 -16.33 10.97
N ILE A 6 7.23 -16.00 9.77
CA ILE A 6 7.40 -16.94 8.66
C ILE A 6 8.82 -16.82 8.09
N ARG A 7 9.36 -17.91 7.55
CA ARG A 7 10.73 -18.01 6.99
C ARG A 7 10.78 -18.93 5.78
N ALA A 8 11.43 -18.46 4.72
CA ALA A 8 11.85 -19.30 3.58
C ALA A 8 12.93 -18.57 2.76
N GLY A 9 13.76 -19.30 2.02
CA GLY A 9 14.63 -18.68 1.00
C GLY A 9 15.67 -17.67 1.51
N GLY A 10 16.03 -17.70 2.80
CA GLY A 10 16.88 -16.68 3.43
C GLY A 10 16.13 -15.40 3.83
N TYR A 11 14.81 -15.38 3.66
CA TYR A 11 13.90 -14.35 4.14
C TYR A 11 13.29 -14.71 5.48
N VAL A 12 12.94 -13.67 6.24
CA VAL A 12 12.20 -13.75 7.50
C VAL A 12 11.20 -12.61 7.51
N ALA A 13 9.93 -12.89 7.77
CA ALA A 13 8.91 -11.85 7.91
C ALA A 13 8.22 -11.96 9.26
N PHE A 14 7.92 -10.80 9.85
CA PHE A 14 7.12 -10.65 11.06
C PHE A 14 5.87 -9.86 10.71
N ILE A 15 4.71 -10.46 10.95
CA ILE A 15 3.40 -9.89 10.63
C ILE A 15 2.61 -9.72 11.91
N SER A 16 2.13 -8.51 12.15
CA SER A 16 1.24 -8.18 13.26
C SER A 16 -0.20 -8.59 12.94
N ALA A 17 -0.91 -9.15 13.92
CA ALA A 17 -2.35 -9.37 13.83
C ALA A 17 -3.10 -8.05 13.58
N ARG A 18 -2.62 -6.93 14.13
CA ARG A 18 -3.24 -5.62 13.93
C ARG A 18 -2.98 -5.13 12.50
N GLY A 19 -4.06 -4.86 11.78
CA GLY A 19 -4.04 -4.38 10.39
C GLY A 19 -3.37 -5.34 9.39
N ALA A 20 -3.17 -6.60 9.78
CA ALA A 20 -2.29 -7.56 9.09
C ALA A 20 -0.92 -6.95 8.76
N ALA A 21 -0.39 -6.08 9.62
CA ALA A 21 0.71 -5.22 9.22
C ALA A 21 2.04 -5.99 9.08
N LEU A 22 2.70 -5.84 7.93
CA LEU A 22 4.08 -6.31 7.74
C LEU A 22 5.01 -5.45 8.60
N ARG A 23 5.37 -5.96 9.78
CA ARG A 23 6.23 -5.24 10.73
C ARG A 23 7.67 -5.21 10.29
N GLN A 24 8.17 -6.33 9.79
CA GLN A 24 9.56 -6.47 9.41
C GLN A 24 9.69 -7.54 8.33
N LEU A 25 10.57 -7.29 7.38
CA LEU A 25 10.95 -8.24 6.34
C LEU A 25 12.47 -8.16 6.20
N LEU A 26 13.15 -9.27 6.46
CA LEU A 26 14.60 -9.37 6.33
C LEU A 26 14.96 -10.30 5.17
N HIS A 27 16.08 -10.04 4.52
CA HIS A 27 16.78 -11.00 3.67
C HIS A 27 18.23 -11.10 4.13
N ARG A 28 18.66 -12.29 4.58
CA ARG A 28 20.00 -12.54 5.12
C ARG A 28 20.42 -11.53 6.21
N GLY A 29 19.47 -11.17 7.07
CA GLY A 29 19.69 -10.25 8.20
C GLY A 29 19.61 -8.75 7.86
N ARG A 30 19.39 -8.37 6.60
CA ARG A 30 19.15 -6.96 6.21
C ARG A 30 17.66 -6.68 6.07
N ASP A 31 17.20 -5.59 6.65
CA ASP A 31 15.83 -5.11 6.48
C ASP A 31 15.56 -4.68 5.03
N LEU A 32 14.42 -5.12 4.51
CA LEU A 32 13.84 -4.70 3.23
C LEU A 32 12.71 -3.68 3.40
N VAL A 33 12.20 -3.54 4.63
CA VAL A 33 11.20 -2.55 5.00
C VAL A 33 11.61 -1.87 6.30
N VAL A 34 11.17 -0.63 6.52
CA VAL A 34 11.43 0.09 7.78
C VAL A 34 10.68 -0.62 8.91
N PRO A 35 11.38 -1.20 9.89
CA PRO A 35 10.71 -1.91 10.96
C PRO A 35 10.02 -0.97 11.94
N PHE A 36 9.11 -1.52 12.74
CA PHE A 36 8.59 -0.87 13.94
C PHE A 36 8.58 -1.84 15.14
N PRO A 37 8.48 -1.34 16.39
CA PRO A 37 8.52 -2.18 17.59
C PRO A 37 7.35 -3.16 17.68
N GLU A 38 7.62 -4.37 18.15
CA GLU A 38 6.59 -5.37 18.47
C GLU A 38 5.65 -4.84 19.59
N GLY A 39 4.35 -5.10 19.46
CA GLY A 39 3.33 -4.72 20.45
C GLY A 39 3.07 -3.21 20.57
N GLY A 40 3.82 -2.37 19.84
CA GLY A 40 3.65 -0.93 19.80
C GLY A 40 2.54 -0.46 18.84
N PRO A 41 2.26 0.85 18.81
CA PRO A 41 1.43 1.42 17.74
C PRO A 41 2.11 1.25 16.39
N ILE A 42 1.32 1.12 15.32
CA ILE A 42 1.82 1.13 13.95
C ILE A 42 2.09 2.59 13.56
N PRO A 43 3.36 3.01 13.40
CA PRO A 43 3.67 4.39 13.03
C PRO A 43 3.40 4.58 11.53
N ASP A 44 2.83 5.71 11.14
CA ASP A 44 2.71 6.12 9.73
C ASP A 44 2.08 5.06 8.82
N PHE A 45 1.13 4.29 9.34
CA PHE A 45 0.51 3.16 8.62
C PHE A 45 1.51 2.12 8.07
N ARG A 46 2.71 2.02 8.65
CA ARG A 46 3.74 1.07 8.17
C ARG A 46 3.22 -0.36 8.09
N GLY A 47 3.27 -0.92 6.90
CA GLY A 47 3.01 -2.32 6.62
C GLY A 47 1.53 -2.72 6.61
N ILE A 48 0.59 -1.82 6.90
CA ILE A 48 -0.85 -2.15 6.94
C ILE A 48 -1.37 -2.62 5.58
N ILE A 49 -2.53 -3.27 5.60
CA ILE A 49 -3.44 -3.33 4.46
C ILE A 49 -4.43 -2.16 4.54
N ALA A 50 -4.40 -1.27 3.55
CA ALA A 50 -5.35 -0.17 3.44
C ALA A 50 -6.56 -0.64 2.59
N ALA A 51 -7.71 -0.80 3.25
CA ALA A 51 -8.96 -1.25 2.65
C ALA A 51 -10.14 -0.80 3.54
N PRO A 52 -11.34 -0.51 2.98
CA PRO A 52 -11.78 -0.78 1.62
C PRO A 52 -11.54 0.38 0.63
N TRP A 53 -10.77 1.39 1.00
CA TRP A 53 -10.23 2.36 0.05
C TRP A 53 -8.75 2.63 0.36
N PRO A 54 -7.88 2.63 -0.66
CA PRO A 54 -6.55 3.20 -0.57
C PRO A 54 -6.65 4.73 -0.42
N ASN A 55 -5.62 5.32 0.18
CA ASN A 55 -5.44 6.77 0.19
C ASN A 55 -6.68 7.53 0.70
N ARG A 56 -6.91 8.76 0.23
CA ARG A 56 -7.88 9.72 0.78
C ARG A 56 -9.28 9.56 0.18
N ILE A 57 -10.31 9.85 0.98
CA ILE A 57 -11.63 10.28 0.54
C ILE A 57 -11.85 11.71 1.00
N ALA A 58 -12.15 12.60 0.04
CA ALA A 58 -12.36 14.02 0.27
C ALA A 58 -13.53 14.26 1.23
N ASP A 59 -13.30 15.12 2.23
CA ASP A 59 -14.31 15.55 3.23
C ASP A 59 -14.98 14.38 3.99
N GLY A 60 -14.35 13.20 3.96
CA GLY A 60 -14.91 11.98 4.54
C GLY A 60 -16.30 11.67 4.01
N THR A 61 -16.62 12.06 2.78
CA THR A 61 -17.95 11.90 2.22
C THR A 61 -17.84 11.31 0.83
N TYR A 62 -18.72 10.36 0.51
CA TYR A 62 -18.84 9.81 -0.83
C TYR A 62 -20.29 9.47 -1.16
N SER A 63 -20.58 9.37 -2.45
CA SER A 63 -21.89 8.92 -2.95
C SER A 63 -21.74 7.56 -3.60
N PHE A 64 -22.58 6.59 -3.23
CA PHE A 64 -22.60 5.27 -3.85
C PHE A 64 -24.04 4.80 -4.01
N GLU A 65 -24.39 4.28 -5.19
CA GLU A 65 -25.76 3.87 -5.55
C GLU A 65 -26.86 4.92 -5.23
N GLY A 66 -26.49 6.20 -5.28
CA GLY A 66 -27.41 7.32 -5.02
C GLY A 66 -27.55 7.73 -3.55
N GLU A 67 -26.85 7.06 -2.63
CA GLU A 67 -26.82 7.40 -1.20
C GLU A 67 -25.52 8.11 -0.81
N ILE A 68 -25.63 9.10 0.07
CA ILE A 68 -24.48 9.84 0.61
C ILE A 68 -24.05 9.20 1.93
N HIS A 69 -22.80 8.74 1.97
CA HIS A 69 -22.19 8.16 3.16
C HIS A 69 -21.15 9.10 3.76
N ARG A 70 -20.98 9.03 5.10
CA ARG A 70 -20.08 9.91 5.87
C ARG A 70 -19.14 9.10 6.75
N LEU A 71 -17.87 9.11 6.38
CA LEU A 71 -16.75 8.47 7.03
C LEU A 71 -16.16 9.33 8.14
N GLN A 72 -15.50 8.68 9.09
CA GLN A 72 -14.69 9.39 10.07
C GLN A 72 -13.47 10.03 9.40
N ILE A 73 -13.23 11.31 9.72
CA ILE A 73 -11.99 12.01 9.37
C ILE A 73 -10.89 11.57 10.33
N ASN A 74 -9.85 10.92 9.81
CA ASN A 74 -8.64 10.54 10.54
C ASN A 74 -7.41 11.36 10.12
N GLU A 75 -7.55 12.24 9.12
CA GLU A 75 -6.54 13.23 8.73
C GLU A 75 -7.15 14.65 8.84
N PRO A 76 -7.28 15.22 10.05
CA PRO A 76 -8.02 16.48 10.26
C PRO A 76 -7.45 17.68 9.51
N GLU A 77 -6.11 17.78 9.43
CA GLU A 77 -5.37 18.84 8.74
C GLU A 77 -5.77 18.94 7.26
N ARG A 78 -6.03 17.79 6.61
CA ARG A 78 -6.41 17.71 5.19
C ARG A 78 -7.91 17.50 4.98
N LYS A 79 -8.67 17.32 6.06
CA LYS A 79 -10.11 17.02 6.05
C LYS A 79 -10.42 15.82 5.16
N THR A 80 -9.74 14.70 5.40
CA THR A 80 -9.97 13.46 4.63
C THR A 80 -10.14 12.24 5.53
N SER A 81 -10.77 11.21 4.97
CA SER A 81 -10.72 9.85 5.53
C SER A 81 -9.68 9.04 4.76
N LEU A 82 -8.66 8.54 5.45
CA LEU A 82 -7.44 8.01 4.87
C LEU A 82 -7.26 6.52 5.19
N HIS A 83 -6.97 5.71 4.16
CA HIS A 83 -6.57 4.29 4.23
C HIS A 83 -7.63 3.30 4.74
N GLY A 84 -8.91 3.61 4.62
CA GLY A 84 -9.95 2.64 4.91
C GLY A 84 -10.19 2.39 6.40
N LEU A 85 -10.63 1.17 6.70
CA LEU A 85 -11.04 0.72 8.03
C LEU A 85 -10.19 -0.45 8.53
N ALA A 86 -9.64 -1.25 7.61
CA ALA A 86 -9.00 -2.53 7.93
C ALA A 86 -7.75 -2.40 8.82
N PHE A 87 -7.04 -1.28 8.72
CA PHE A 87 -5.81 -1.03 9.50
C PHE A 87 -6.04 -0.94 11.01
N ALA A 88 -7.26 -0.59 11.41
CA ALA A 88 -7.62 -0.43 12.82
C ALA A 88 -8.05 -1.76 13.47
N LEU A 89 -8.32 -2.78 12.66
CA LEU A 89 -8.85 -4.07 13.11
C LEU A 89 -7.73 -5.01 13.53
N ASP A 90 -8.05 -5.90 14.47
CA ASP A 90 -7.27 -7.11 14.71
C ASP A 90 -7.73 -8.20 13.73
N TRP A 91 -6.76 -8.84 13.10
CA TRP A 91 -6.98 -9.94 12.17
C TRP A 91 -6.68 -11.27 12.86
N THR A 92 -7.46 -12.28 12.53
CA THR A 92 -7.36 -13.63 13.12
C THR A 92 -6.60 -14.55 12.17
N PRO A 93 -5.59 -15.30 12.63
CA PRO A 93 -4.92 -16.29 11.79
C PRO A 93 -5.88 -17.44 11.48
N THR A 94 -6.02 -17.76 10.20
CA THR A 94 -6.79 -18.92 9.73
C THR A 94 -5.87 -20.06 9.36
N GLU A 95 -4.67 -19.76 8.87
CA GLU A 95 -3.62 -20.72 8.53
C GLU A 95 -2.25 -20.14 8.88
N HIS A 96 -1.35 -20.95 9.44
CA HIS A 96 0.02 -20.55 9.72
C HIS A 96 0.93 -21.78 9.67
N ASP A 97 1.92 -21.75 8.79
CA ASP A 97 3.00 -22.73 8.74
C ASP A 97 4.37 -22.02 8.73
N GLY A 98 5.44 -22.78 8.56
CA GLY A 98 6.80 -22.21 8.61
C GLY A 98 7.09 -21.16 7.53
N GLY A 99 6.44 -21.20 6.37
CA GLY A 99 6.69 -20.32 5.23
C GLY A 99 5.49 -19.46 4.82
N SER A 100 4.31 -19.69 5.38
CA SER A 100 3.08 -18.98 5.02
C SER A 100 2.19 -18.64 6.22
N LEU A 101 1.42 -17.55 6.08
CA LEU A 101 0.45 -17.07 7.05
C LEU A 101 -0.76 -16.50 6.31
N THR A 102 -1.96 -16.94 6.69
CA THR A 102 -3.23 -16.33 6.26
C THR A 102 -3.92 -15.72 7.47
N LEU A 103 -4.25 -14.42 7.37
CA LEU A 103 -4.99 -13.66 8.35
C LEU A 103 -6.34 -13.25 7.75
N ALA A 104 -7.40 -13.21 8.56
CA ALA A 104 -8.73 -12.77 8.13
C ALA A 104 -9.33 -11.72 9.07
N CYS A 105 -10.13 -10.81 8.54
CA CYS A 105 -10.98 -9.90 9.31
C CYS A 105 -12.27 -9.56 8.54
N THR A 106 -13.28 -9.08 9.26
CA THR A 106 -14.48 -8.51 8.65
C THR A 106 -14.45 -6.98 8.76
N VAL A 107 -14.57 -6.29 7.64
CA VAL A 107 -14.70 -4.83 7.54
C VAL A 107 -16.17 -4.46 7.44
N GLY A 108 -16.61 -3.57 8.32
CA GLY A 108 -17.98 -3.08 8.35
C GLY A 108 -18.99 -4.10 8.88
N PRO A 109 -20.30 -3.77 8.84
CA PRO A 109 -20.83 -2.46 8.46
C PRO A 109 -20.51 -1.38 9.52
N THR A 110 -20.34 -0.14 9.08
CA THR A 110 -20.22 1.05 9.93
C THR A 110 -21.22 2.13 9.47
N ALA A 111 -21.41 3.18 10.26
CA ALA A 111 -22.28 4.30 9.88
C ALA A 111 -21.86 4.99 8.57
N GLY A 112 -20.55 5.03 8.28
CA GLY A 112 -19.99 5.66 7.09
C GLY A 112 -19.69 4.72 5.93
N TYR A 113 -19.75 3.42 6.16
CA TYR A 113 -19.53 2.38 5.17
C TYR A 113 -20.48 1.21 5.51
N PRO A 114 -21.73 1.24 5.03
CA PRO A 114 -22.79 0.30 5.44
C PRO A 114 -22.71 -1.05 4.72
N PHE A 115 -21.55 -1.40 4.15
CA PHE A 115 -21.30 -2.67 3.49
C PHE A 115 -20.44 -3.57 4.38
N GLU A 116 -20.51 -4.88 4.14
CA GLU A 116 -19.77 -5.88 4.91
C GLU A 116 -18.87 -6.70 3.99
N LEU A 117 -17.56 -6.61 4.21
CA LEU A 117 -16.54 -7.32 3.45
C LEU A 117 -15.73 -8.23 4.36
N GLU A 118 -15.58 -9.51 3.99
CA GLU A 118 -14.56 -10.37 4.57
C GLU A 118 -13.25 -10.18 3.81
N LEU A 119 -12.18 -9.84 4.51
CA LEU A 119 -10.84 -9.71 3.95
C LEU A 119 -9.97 -10.88 4.42
N GLN A 120 -9.17 -11.44 3.51
CA GLN A 120 -8.12 -12.39 3.81
C GLN A 120 -6.79 -11.87 3.25
N ALA A 121 -5.76 -11.79 4.09
CA ALA A 121 -4.40 -11.41 3.71
C ALA A 121 -3.50 -12.64 3.86
N GLN A 122 -2.99 -13.13 2.74
CA GLN A 122 -2.09 -14.28 2.67
C GLN A 122 -0.66 -13.79 2.41
N TYR A 123 0.25 -14.15 3.31
CA TYR A 123 1.68 -13.91 3.23
C TYR A 123 2.39 -15.22 2.93
N VAL A 124 3.17 -15.28 1.85
CA VAL A 124 3.94 -16.47 1.45
C VAL A 124 5.37 -16.05 1.17
N LEU A 125 6.31 -16.69 1.86
CA LEU A 125 7.74 -16.56 1.57
C LEU A 125 8.22 -17.70 0.68
N ASP A 126 9.02 -17.35 -0.33
CA ASP A 126 9.81 -18.28 -1.13
C ASP A 126 11.22 -17.72 -1.39
N ASP A 127 12.00 -18.39 -2.24
CA ASP A 127 13.35 -17.97 -2.64
C ASP A 127 13.40 -16.64 -3.41
N LYS A 128 12.26 -16.19 -3.93
CA LYS A 128 12.12 -14.95 -4.70
C LYS A 128 11.53 -13.80 -3.87
N GLY A 129 11.17 -14.00 -2.60
CA GLY A 129 10.73 -12.94 -1.68
C GLY A 129 9.40 -13.20 -0.98
N LEU A 130 8.79 -12.13 -0.44
CA LEU A 130 7.50 -12.15 0.23
C LEU A 130 6.39 -11.75 -0.72
N ARG A 131 5.53 -12.70 -1.10
CA ARG A 131 4.25 -12.40 -1.74
C ARG A 131 3.21 -12.13 -0.67
N CYS A 132 2.46 -11.05 -0.83
CA CYS A 132 1.22 -10.79 -0.10
C CYS A 132 0.07 -10.71 -1.10
N SER A 133 -1.00 -11.45 -0.84
CA SER A 133 -2.24 -11.41 -1.62
C SER A 133 -3.39 -11.06 -0.68
N VAL A 134 -4.26 -10.14 -1.10
CA VAL A 134 -5.47 -9.77 -0.37
C VAL A 134 -6.69 -10.14 -1.18
N ILE A 135 -7.54 -10.98 -0.61
CA ILE A 135 -8.84 -11.35 -1.16
C ILE A 135 -9.91 -10.61 -0.35
N ALA A 136 -10.76 -9.86 -1.02
CA ALA A 136 -11.96 -9.28 -0.44
C ALA A 136 -13.19 -9.99 -1.00
N SER A 137 -14.07 -10.44 -0.12
CA SER A 137 -15.35 -11.07 -0.47
C SER A 137 -16.49 -10.26 0.11
N ASN A 138 -17.48 -9.92 -0.71
CA ASN A 138 -18.67 -9.25 -0.20
C ASN A 138 -19.62 -10.29 0.40
N VAL A 139 -19.76 -10.23 1.72
CA VAL A 139 -20.64 -11.10 2.51
C VAL A 139 -21.98 -10.41 2.86
N GLY A 140 -22.14 -9.15 2.46
CA GLY A 140 -23.36 -8.37 2.61
C GLY A 140 -24.39 -8.60 1.50
N GLY A 141 -25.51 -7.88 1.60
CA GLY A 141 -26.67 -8.02 0.70
C GLY A 141 -26.71 -7.03 -0.48
N SER A 142 -25.81 -6.05 -0.55
CA SER A 142 -25.73 -5.02 -1.59
C SER A 142 -24.32 -4.94 -2.18
N THR A 143 -24.17 -4.35 -3.37
CA THR A 143 -22.86 -4.12 -3.98
C THR A 143 -22.02 -3.19 -3.10
N ALA A 144 -20.73 -3.47 -2.92
CA ALA A 144 -19.83 -2.69 -2.09
C ALA A 144 -18.72 -2.04 -2.94
N PRO A 145 -18.43 -0.74 -2.78
CA PRO A 145 -17.26 -0.11 -3.39
C PRO A 145 -16.00 -0.53 -2.63
N TYR A 146 -14.95 -0.90 -3.37
CA TYR A 146 -13.73 -1.46 -2.82
C TYR A 146 -12.47 -1.01 -3.59
N GLY A 147 -11.38 -0.90 -2.85
CA GLY A 147 -10.02 -0.89 -3.33
C GLY A 147 -9.04 -1.26 -2.21
N VAL A 148 -7.83 -1.64 -2.61
CA VAL A 148 -6.79 -2.07 -1.67
C VAL A 148 -5.38 -1.67 -2.12
N CYS A 149 -4.53 -1.39 -1.14
CA CYS A 149 -3.09 -1.34 -1.31
C CYS A 149 -2.37 -1.83 -0.04
N PRO A 150 -1.09 -2.24 -0.16
CA PRO A 150 -0.21 -2.32 0.98
C PRO A 150 0.43 -0.96 1.28
N HIS A 151 0.96 -0.78 2.49
CA HIS A 151 1.67 0.44 2.87
C HIS A 151 3.09 0.21 3.44
N PRO A 152 3.98 -0.53 2.75
CA PRO A 152 5.34 -0.80 3.22
C PRO A 152 6.25 0.40 2.93
N TYR A 153 7.21 0.65 3.81
CA TYR A 153 8.31 1.58 3.53
C TYR A 153 9.54 0.77 3.19
N LEU A 154 9.92 0.72 1.91
CA LEU A 154 11.05 -0.07 1.42
C LEU A 154 12.41 0.51 1.88
N VAL A 155 13.37 -0.36 2.16
CA VAL A 155 14.75 -0.03 2.55
C VAL A 155 15.74 -0.67 1.58
N ALA A 156 16.42 0.16 0.80
CA ALA A 156 17.38 -0.31 -0.21
C ALA A 156 18.75 -0.65 0.39
N GLY A 157 19.15 0.03 1.45
CA GLY A 157 20.46 -0.10 2.07
C GLY A 157 20.71 0.98 3.12
N PRO A 158 21.97 1.14 3.57
CA PRO A 158 22.32 2.03 4.67
C PRO A 158 22.48 3.51 4.27
N ALA A 159 22.56 3.84 2.97
CA ALA A 159 22.66 5.23 2.56
C ALA A 159 21.34 5.98 2.84
N PRO A 160 21.39 7.31 3.03
CA PRO A 160 20.19 8.14 3.09
C PRO A 160 19.31 8.01 1.84
N LEU A 161 17.98 8.13 2.01
CA LEU A 161 16.99 7.92 0.96
C LEU A 161 17.22 8.80 -0.28
N GLU A 162 17.68 10.03 -0.10
CA GLU A 162 18.00 10.95 -1.19
C GLU A 162 19.08 10.42 -2.14
N ASN A 163 19.93 9.49 -1.68
CA ASN A 163 21.00 8.89 -2.47
C ASN A 163 20.56 7.60 -3.16
N TRP A 164 19.39 7.05 -2.82
CA TRP A 164 18.88 5.85 -3.47
C TRP A 164 18.44 6.15 -4.90
N ILE A 165 18.69 5.19 -5.79
CA ILE A 165 18.22 5.21 -7.17
C ILE A 165 16.85 4.55 -7.22
N LEU A 166 15.83 5.30 -7.64
CA LEU A 166 14.47 4.83 -7.88
C LEU A 166 14.24 4.62 -9.37
N GLU A 167 13.78 3.43 -9.74
CA GLU A 167 13.25 3.09 -11.05
C GLU A 167 11.77 2.69 -10.89
N ALA A 168 10.87 3.40 -11.57
CA ALA A 168 9.43 3.18 -11.51
C ALA A 168 8.79 3.20 -12.91
N PRO A 169 7.92 2.25 -13.25
CA PRO A 169 7.44 2.05 -14.62
C PRO A 169 6.19 2.88 -14.92
N ALA A 170 6.10 4.14 -14.45
CA ALA A 170 4.91 4.97 -14.61
C ALA A 170 5.13 6.14 -15.58
N ALA A 171 4.19 6.40 -16.49
CA ALA A 171 4.28 7.50 -17.46
C ALA A 171 3.49 8.77 -17.05
N SER A 172 2.64 8.66 -16.04
CA SER A 172 1.84 9.77 -15.52
C SER A 172 1.80 9.77 -13.98
N PHE A 173 1.53 10.94 -13.41
CA PHE A 173 1.26 11.12 -11.98
C PHE A 173 -0.01 11.94 -11.78
N LEU A 174 -0.68 11.75 -10.66
CA LEU A 174 -1.86 12.50 -10.26
C LEU A 174 -1.42 13.79 -9.59
N GLU A 175 -1.66 14.93 -10.24
CA GLU A 175 -1.49 16.22 -9.60
C GLU A 175 -2.51 16.39 -8.48
N VAL A 176 -2.08 16.95 -7.36
CA VAL A 176 -2.92 17.15 -6.18
C VAL A 176 -2.94 18.60 -5.71
N THR A 177 -3.92 18.96 -4.88
CA THR A 177 -3.94 20.28 -4.24
C THR A 177 -2.79 20.38 -3.21
N PRO A 178 -2.12 21.54 -3.08
CA PRO A 178 -0.94 21.66 -2.22
C PRO A 178 -1.25 21.54 -0.72
N ASP A 179 -2.50 21.81 -0.32
CA ASP A 179 -2.94 21.86 1.07
C ASP A 179 -3.50 20.52 1.57
N ARG A 180 -4.33 19.86 0.76
CA ARG A 180 -5.09 18.65 1.16
C ARG A 180 -4.63 17.38 0.45
N LEU A 181 -3.76 17.52 -0.55
CA LEU A 181 -3.37 16.45 -1.47
C LEU A 181 -4.57 15.74 -2.12
N LEU A 182 -5.57 16.52 -2.54
CA LEU A 182 -6.72 15.97 -3.27
C LEU A 182 -6.49 15.99 -4.79
N PRO A 183 -6.99 14.98 -5.54
CA PRO A 183 -6.80 14.88 -6.98
C PRO A 183 -7.25 16.14 -7.76
N ARG A 184 -6.43 16.56 -8.72
CA ARG A 184 -6.77 17.61 -9.71
C ARG A 184 -6.81 17.09 -11.14
N GLY A 185 -6.08 16.01 -11.42
CA GLY A 185 -5.97 15.39 -12.74
C GLY A 185 -4.58 14.82 -12.99
N THR A 186 -4.43 13.98 -14.01
CA THR A 186 -3.15 13.34 -14.35
C THR A 186 -2.26 14.24 -15.20
N ARG A 187 -0.95 14.18 -14.98
CA ARG A 187 0.08 14.84 -15.79
C ARG A 187 1.16 13.84 -16.20
N SER A 188 1.73 14.04 -17.38
CA SER A 188 2.85 13.24 -17.84
C SER A 188 4.09 13.45 -16.94
N VAL A 189 4.84 12.38 -16.68
CA VAL A 189 6.15 12.49 -16.04
C VAL A 189 7.24 13.00 -16.99
N ALA A 190 7.03 13.00 -18.30
CA ALA A 190 8.06 13.36 -19.27
C ALA A 190 8.57 14.80 -19.06
N GLY A 191 9.87 14.95 -18.78
CA GLY A 191 10.47 16.24 -18.46
C GLY A 191 10.15 16.78 -17.06
N HIS A 192 9.42 16.02 -16.24
CA HIS A 192 9.11 16.36 -14.85
C HIS A 192 10.14 15.73 -13.89
N GLN A 193 10.26 16.29 -12.68
CA GLN A 193 11.14 15.74 -11.65
C GLN A 193 10.74 14.34 -11.18
N PHE A 194 9.50 13.92 -11.46
CA PHE A 194 8.97 12.59 -11.18
C PHE A 194 9.21 11.56 -12.30
N ASP A 195 10.02 11.87 -13.31
CA ASP A 195 10.42 10.89 -14.33
C ASP A 195 11.45 9.90 -13.77
N PHE A 196 10.96 8.80 -13.21
CA PHE A 196 11.78 7.70 -12.68
C PHE A 196 11.87 6.49 -13.63
N ARG A 197 11.40 6.61 -14.87
CA ARG A 197 11.34 5.48 -15.82
C ARG A 197 12.70 4.94 -16.22
N ALA A 198 13.73 5.76 -16.18
CA ALA A 198 15.11 5.39 -16.54
C ALA A 198 16.02 5.14 -15.33
N GLY A 199 15.48 5.14 -14.10
CA GLY A 199 16.27 5.05 -12.88
C GLY A 199 17.04 6.34 -12.58
N ARG A 200 16.83 6.94 -11.41
CA ARG A 200 17.62 8.11 -10.97
C ARG A 200 17.62 8.27 -9.46
N ALA A 201 18.58 9.03 -8.94
CA ALA A 201 18.58 9.41 -7.54
C ALA A 201 17.29 10.16 -7.18
N ILE A 202 16.70 9.82 -6.03
CA ILE A 202 15.51 10.49 -5.49
C ILE A 202 15.85 11.96 -5.18
N GLY A 203 17.04 12.21 -4.63
CA GLY A 203 17.51 13.56 -4.28
C GLY A 203 16.63 14.20 -3.21
N ALA A 204 16.60 15.53 -3.21
CA ALA A 204 15.82 16.33 -2.26
C ALA A 204 14.31 16.44 -2.62
N ILE A 205 13.84 15.65 -3.60
CA ILE A 205 12.45 15.71 -4.05
C ILE A 205 11.55 15.13 -2.94
N GLU A 206 10.51 15.86 -2.60
CA GLU A 206 9.40 15.38 -1.78
C GLU A 206 8.33 14.78 -2.69
N ILE A 207 7.95 13.54 -2.43
CA ILE A 207 6.96 12.80 -3.19
C ILE A 207 5.89 12.34 -2.21
N ASP A 208 4.63 12.71 -2.45
CA ASP A 208 3.43 12.10 -1.89
C ASP A 208 2.38 12.10 -3.00
N HIS A 209 2.62 11.29 -4.04
CA HIS A 209 1.80 11.29 -5.26
C HIS A 209 1.50 9.87 -5.74
N ALA A 210 0.29 9.71 -6.27
CA ALA A 210 -0.10 8.53 -7.04
C ALA A 210 0.40 8.65 -8.48
N PHE A 211 0.85 7.54 -9.03
CA PHE A 211 1.35 7.35 -10.37
C PHE A 211 0.45 6.37 -11.13
N THR A 212 0.35 6.52 -12.45
CA THR A 212 -0.45 5.66 -13.33
C THR A 212 0.21 5.57 -14.71
N ASP A 213 -0.49 4.98 -15.68
CA ASP A 213 0.06 4.56 -16.97
C ASP A 213 1.28 3.65 -16.76
N ILE A 214 1.05 2.63 -15.92
CA ILE A 214 2.06 1.65 -15.52
C ILE A 214 2.39 0.75 -16.73
N ALA A 215 3.68 0.68 -17.06
CA ALA A 215 4.20 -0.24 -18.05
C ALA A 215 4.33 -1.65 -17.42
N PHE A 216 3.52 -2.58 -17.91
CA PHE A 216 3.60 -4.00 -17.56
C PHE A 216 4.37 -4.75 -18.64
N ASP A 217 5.16 -5.75 -18.23
CA ASP A 217 5.87 -6.65 -19.15
C ASP A 217 4.92 -7.64 -19.86
N GLY A 218 5.50 -8.53 -20.67
CA GLY A 218 4.77 -9.55 -21.43
C GLY A 218 3.94 -10.49 -20.54
N ASP A 219 4.41 -10.75 -19.32
CA ASP A 219 3.75 -11.60 -18.33
C ASP A 219 2.72 -10.83 -17.48
N GLY A 220 2.61 -9.52 -17.70
CA GLY A 220 1.68 -8.66 -16.96
C GLY A 220 2.13 -8.25 -15.59
N GLN A 221 3.43 -8.29 -15.34
CA GLN A 221 4.03 -7.80 -14.12
C GLN A 221 4.61 -6.41 -14.34
N ALA A 222 4.52 -5.57 -13.31
CA ALA A 222 5.28 -4.34 -13.19
C ALA A 222 6.14 -4.44 -11.94
N ARG A 223 7.20 -3.63 -11.86
CA ARG A 223 8.02 -3.54 -10.66
C ARG A 223 8.59 -2.16 -10.44
N VAL A 224 8.71 -1.77 -9.17
CA VAL A 224 9.61 -0.71 -8.71
C VAL A 224 10.90 -1.35 -8.21
N LEU A 225 12.03 -0.72 -8.52
CA LEU A 225 13.33 -1.06 -7.97
C LEU A 225 13.92 0.16 -7.25
N VAL A 226 14.41 -0.05 -6.04
CA VAL A 226 15.12 0.95 -5.25
C VAL A 226 16.50 0.40 -4.91
N ARG A 227 17.55 1.12 -5.31
CA ARG A 227 18.94 0.67 -5.17
C ARG A 227 19.75 1.64 -4.33
N ASP A 228 20.46 1.09 -3.36
CA ASP A 228 21.46 1.80 -2.59
C ASP A 228 22.77 1.90 -3.39
N PRO A 229 23.48 3.03 -3.36
CA PRO A 229 24.75 3.18 -4.07
C PRO A 229 25.85 2.22 -3.56
N GLY A 230 25.71 1.67 -2.36
CA GLY A 230 26.56 0.62 -1.78
C GLY A 230 26.33 -0.78 -2.36
N GLY A 231 25.40 -0.95 -3.31
CA GLY A 231 25.24 -2.19 -4.10
C GLY A 231 24.14 -3.13 -3.62
N THR A 232 23.34 -2.74 -2.63
CA THR A 232 22.12 -3.46 -2.22
C THR A 232 20.87 -2.83 -2.82
N GLY A 233 19.76 -3.58 -2.89
CA GLY A 233 18.48 -3.00 -3.26
C GLY A 233 17.27 -3.76 -2.72
N VAL A 234 16.11 -3.19 -3.00
CA VAL A 234 14.81 -3.76 -2.72
C VAL A 234 13.89 -3.47 -3.90
N GLY A 235 13.04 -4.44 -4.22
CA GLY A 235 12.04 -4.30 -5.27
C GLY A 235 10.65 -4.65 -4.77
N MET A 236 9.66 -4.12 -5.46
CA MET A 236 8.26 -4.49 -5.30
C MET A 236 7.65 -4.77 -6.67
N ALA A 237 7.02 -5.93 -6.85
CA ALA A 237 6.38 -6.34 -8.09
C ALA A 237 4.89 -6.65 -7.89
N TRP A 238 4.06 -6.43 -8.91
CA TRP A 238 2.61 -6.64 -8.86
C TRP A 238 2.02 -6.86 -10.27
N ASP A 239 0.76 -7.31 -10.35
CA ASP A 239 0.06 -7.59 -11.60
C ASP A 239 -0.84 -6.44 -12.09
N ARG A 240 -1.50 -6.62 -13.24
CA ARG A 240 -2.38 -5.62 -13.87
C ARG A 240 -3.60 -5.18 -13.06
N LYS A 241 -3.88 -5.79 -11.91
CA LYS A 241 -4.98 -5.37 -11.03
C LYS A 241 -4.65 -4.11 -10.25
N CYS A 242 -3.36 -3.85 -9.98
CA CYS A 242 -2.93 -2.59 -9.39
C CYS A 242 -2.43 -1.64 -10.50
N ARG A 243 -3.35 -0.81 -11.01
CA ARG A 243 -3.09 0.16 -12.09
C ARG A 243 -2.52 1.48 -11.59
N TRP A 244 -2.50 1.66 -10.28
CA TRP A 244 -2.00 2.85 -9.61
C TRP A 244 -0.83 2.49 -8.71
N LEU A 245 0.06 3.45 -8.51
CA LEU A 245 1.24 3.31 -7.67
C LEU A 245 1.40 4.57 -6.83
N GLN A 246 1.17 4.52 -5.52
CA GLN A 246 1.54 5.63 -4.65
C GLN A 246 3.02 5.50 -4.25
N ILE A 247 3.75 6.61 -4.38
CA ILE A 247 5.13 6.73 -3.89
C ILE A 247 5.15 7.87 -2.86
N HIS A 248 5.70 7.58 -1.68
CA HIS A 248 5.82 8.58 -0.62
C HIS A 248 7.19 8.54 0.07
N THR A 249 7.86 9.69 0.14
CA THR A 249 9.21 9.84 0.71
C THR A 249 9.22 10.06 2.23
N ALA A 250 8.07 10.16 2.90
CA ALA A 250 7.96 10.36 4.35
C ALA A 250 8.72 11.58 4.88
N ASP A 251 8.63 12.69 4.15
CA ASP A 251 9.19 13.97 4.59
C ASP A 251 8.44 14.50 5.81
N LYS A 252 9.18 14.76 6.89
CA LYS A 252 8.66 15.28 8.15
C LYS A 252 9.55 16.37 8.71
N LEU A 253 8.94 17.29 9.46
CA LEU A 253 9.66 18.33 10.19
C LEU A 253 10.42 17.73 11.39
N PRO A 254 11.66 18.18 11.66
CA PRO A 254 12.38 17.82 12.88
C PRO A 254 11.57 18.15 14.14
N PRO A 255 11.66 17.32 15.21
CA PRO A 255 12.58 16.18 15.40
C PRO A 255 12.00 14.84 14.93
N ALA A 256 10.89 14.80 14.20
CA ALA A 256 10.28 13.55 13.76
C ALA A 256 11.22 12.80 12.79
N PRO A 257 11.31 11.47 12.89
CA PRO A 257 12.07 10.66 11.92
C PRO A 257 11.50 10.85 10.50
N SER A 258 12.35 11.33 9.60
CA SER A 258 11.99 11.69 8.22
C SER A 258 12.77 10.80 7.24
N ARG A 259 12.16 10.47 6.09
CA ARG A 259 12.79 9.73 4.98
C ARG A 259 13.51 8.43 5.38
N LEU A 260 12.94 7.67 6.33
CA LEU A 260 13.51 6.40 6.80
C LEU A 260 13.48 5.27 5.75
N GLY A 261 12.57 5.39 4.79
CA GLY A 261 12.36 4.44 3.70
C GLY A 261 11.37 5.02 2.69
N LEU A 262 11.22 4.34 1.55
CA LEU A 262 10.34 4.80 0.47
C LEU A 262 9.02 4.03 0.53
N ALA A 263 7.90 4.69 0.78
CA ALA A 263 6.60 4.04 0.64
C ALA A 263 6.35 3.72 -0.83
N VAL A 264 6.02 2.46 -1.12
CA VAL A 264 5.70 1.98 -2.47
C VAL A 264 4.42 1.15 -2.37
N GLU A 265 3.36 1.65 -2.96
CA GLU A 265 2.01 1.14 -2.73
C GLU A 265 1.32 0.90 -4.08
N PRO A 266 1.42 -0.30 -4.67
CA PRO A 266 0.57 -0.65 -5.79
C PRO A 266 -0.89 -0.70 -5.33
N MET A 267 -1.74 0.14 -5.93
CA MET A 267 -3.14 0.32 -5.54
C MET A 267 -4.07 -0.14 -6.67
N THR A 268 -5.20 -0.73 -6.31
CA THR A 268 -6.24 -1.12 -7.27
C THR A 268 -6.99 0.09 -7.85
N CYS A 269 -7.08 1.18 -7.09
CA CYS A 269 -7.76 2.41 -7.48
C CYS A 269 -6.99 3.65 -7.00
N PRO A 270 -7.22 4.85 -7.58
CA PRO A 270 -6.54 6.08 -7.18
C PRO A 270 -7.04 6.64 -5.84
N PRO A 271 -6.38 7.70 -5.32
CA PRO A 271 -6.96 8.54 -4.29
C PRO A 271 -8.33 9.09 -4.69
N ASP A 272 -9.24 9.17 -3.73
CA ASP A 272 -10.63 9.66 -3.88
C ASP A 272 -11.45 8.86 -4.92
N ALA A 273 -11.10 7.58 -5.13
CA ALA A 273 -11.76 6.71 -6.10
C ALA A 273 -13.28 6.60 -5.88
N PHE A 274 -13.74 6.56 -4.63
CA PHE A 274 -15.18 6.45 -4.33
C PHE A 274 -15.99 7.67 -4.81
N ASN A 275 -15.35 8.84 -4.96
CA ASN A 275 -15.98 10.04 -5.50
C ASN A 275 -15.79 10.16 -7.02
N SER A 276 -14.62 9.76 -7.54
CA SER A 276 -14.34 9.83 -8.98
C SER A 276 -14.93 8.67 -9.78
N GLY A 277 -15.24 7.54 -9.13
CA GLY A 277 -15.62 6.28 -9.76
C GLY A 277 -14.48 5.58 -10.52
N GLN A 278 -13.27 6.15 -10.50
CA GLN A 278 -12.17 5.65 -11.30
C GLN A 278 -11.58 4.37 -10.70
N ASP A 279 -11.57 3.29 -11.48
CA ASP A 279 -11.01 1.97 -11.12
C ASP A 279 -11.50 1.41 -9.77
N VAL A 280 -12.65 1.89 -9.27
CA VAL A 280 -13.30 1.32 -8.09
C VAL A 280 -13.74 -0.10 -8.42
N VAL A 281 -13.41 -1.04 -7.54
CA VAL A 281 -13.91 -2.40 -7.63
C VAL A 281 -15.30 -2.41 -7.01
N GLU A 282 -16.31 -2.75 -7.81
CA GLU A 282 -17.68 -2.97 -7.33
C GLU A 282 -17.88 -4.47 -7.04
N LEU A 283 -17.92 -4.82 -5.77
CA LEU A 283 -18.12 -6.21 -5.34
C LEU A 283 -19.62 -6.45 -5.15
N GLY A 284 -20.27 -7.17 -6.06
CA GLY A 284 -21.64 -7.66 -5.85
C GLY A 284 -21.73 -8.71 -4.74
N PRO A 285 -22.93 -9.00 -4.19
CA PRO A 285 -23.11 -10.01 -3.15
C PRO A 285 -22.51 -11.37 -3.52
N GLY A 286 -21.69 -11.93 -2.63
CA GLY A 286 -21.01 -13.22 -2.82
C GLY A 286 -19.85 -13.20 -3.83
N THR A 287 -19.50 -12.05 -4.39
CA THR A 287 -18.36 -11.91 -5.31
C THR A 287 -17.08 -11.55 -4.55
N SER A 288 -15.93 -11.81 -5.18
CA SER A 288 -14.63 -11.56 -4.60
C SER A 288 -13.66 -10.88 -5.57
N HIS A 289 -12.71 -10.13 -5.02
CA HIS A 289 -11.58 -9.55 -5.75
C HIS A 289 -10.27 -9.88 -5.04
N GLU A 290 -9.24 -10.27 -5.79
CA GLU A 290 -7.90 -10.52 -5.28
C GLU A 290 -6.91 -9.51 -5.85
N ALA A 291 -6.08 -8.89 -5.02
CA ALA A 291 -4.89 -8.15 -5.44
C ALA A 291 -3.64 -8.78 -4.82
N SER A 292 -2.49 -8.72 -5.50
CA SER A 292 -1.24 -9.25 -4.92
C SER A 292 0.00 -8.49 -5.35
N TRP A 293 1.00 -8.52 -4.47
CA TRP A 293 2.30 -7.88 -4.66
C TRP A 293 3.39 -8.70 -3.99
N ARG A 294 4.64 -8.48 -4.42
CA ARG A 294 5.82 -9.16 -3.90
C ARG A 294 6.93 -8.19 -3.56
N ILE A 295 7.47 -8.28 -2.35
CA ILE A 295 8.68 -7.55 -1.94
C ILE A 295 9.88 -8.51 -1.98
N PHE A 296 10.98 -8.08 -2.57
CA PHE A 296 12.17 -8.92 -2.76
C PHE A 296 13.47 -8.13 -2.65
N ALA A 297 14.57 -8.80 -2.30
CA ALA A 297 15.91 -8.19 -2.33
C ALA A 297 16.40 -8.07 -3.78
N ALA A 298 17.00 -6.94 -4.15
CA ALA A 298 17.44 -6.60 -5.50
C ALA A 298 18.91 -6.18 -5.57
#